data_AF-A0A9Q0VSC8-F1
#
_entry.id   AF-A0A9Q0VSC8-F1
#
_cell.length_a   1.000
_cell.length_b   1.000
_cell.length_c   1.000
_cell.angle_alpha   90.00
_cell.angle_beta   90.00
_cell.angle_gamma   90.00
#
_symmetry.space_group_name_H-M   'P 1'
#
loop_
_entity.id
_entity.type
_entity.pdbx_description
1 polymer ?
#
loop_
_entity_poly.entity_id
_entity_poly.type
_entity_poly.pdbx_seq_one_letter_code
_entity_poly.pdbx_strand_id
1 'polypeptide(L)' 'MNDLERIKVAGDGRVDVTVGSALDIFGGNLPYKDVVSWHTRQETLMV' A
#
# COMPACT_ATOMS: atom_id res chain seq x y z
N MET A 1 2.69 3.19 -5.98
CA MET A 1 1.78 4.02 -5.15
C MET A 1 0.41 4.20 -5.75
N ASN A 2 0.29 4.53 -7.03
CA ASN A 2 -1.01 4.71 -7.69
C ASN A 2 -1.96 3.52 -7.51
N ASP A 3 -1.46 2.28 -7.58
CA ASP A 3 -2.32 1.10 -7.46
C ASP A 3 -2.86 0.88 -6.05
N LEU A 4 -2.08 1.16 -5.00
CA LEU A 4 -2.53 1.07 -3.61
C LEU A 4 -3.67 2.06 -3.34
N GLU A 5 -3.56 3.29 -3.87
CA GLU A 5 -4.64 4.29 -3.73
C GLU A 5 -5.89 3.92 -4.52
N ARG A 6 -5.72 3.40 -5.74
CA ARG A 6 -6.85 2.95 -6.56
C ARG A 6 -7.64 1.83 -5.87
N ILE A 7 -6.94 0.86 -5.27
CA ILE A 7 -7.59 -0.23 -4.52
C ILE A 7 -8.31 0.33 -3.30
N LYS A 8 -7.66 1.21 -2.52
CA LYS A 8 -8.28 1.82 -1.35
C LYS A 8 -9.58 2.57 -1.69
N VAL A 9 -9.55 3.40 -2.74
CA VAL A 9 -10.73 4.16 -3.20
C VAL A 9 -11.81 3.22 -3.74
N ALA A 10 -11.46 2.26 -4.59
CA ALA A 10 -12.42 1.31 -5.16
C ALA A 10 -13.06 0.41 -4.08
N GLY A 11 -12.31 0.08 -3.03
CA GLY A 11 -12.75 -0.74 -1.92
C GLY A 11 -13.41 0.03 -0.77
N ASP A 12 -13.57 1.36 -0.86
CA ASP A 12 -14.11 2.22 0.21
C ASP A 12 -13.39 2.00 1.56
N GLY A 13 -12.08 1.74 1.52
CA GLY A 13 -11.29 1.42 2.72
C GLY A 13 -11.63 0.08 3.40
N ARG A 14 -12.44 -0.78 2.77
CA ARG A 14 -12.85 -2.10 3.31
C ARG A 14 -12.13 -3.28 2.66
N VAL A 15 -11.14 -3.00 1.81
CA VAL A 15 -10.37 -4.00 1.07
C VAL A 15 -8.91 -3.80 1.37
N ASP A 16 -8.29 -4.85 1.92
CA ASP A 16 -6.85 -4.93 2.11
C ASP A 16 -6.18 -5.64 0.93
N VAL A 17 -4.96 -5.23 0.63
CA VAL A 17 -4.15 -5.81 -0.45
C VAL A 17 -2.80 -6.27 0.09
N THR A 18 -2.40 -7.47 -0.31
CA THR A 18 -1.07 -8.02 0.00
C THR A 18 -0.13 -7.77 -1.16
N VAL A 19 1.05 -7.22 -0.87
CA VAL A 19 2.11 -7.02 -1.86
C VAL A 19 3.32 -7.88 -1.49
N GLY A 20 3.68 -8.80 -2.38
CA GLY A 20 4.81 -9.72 -2.21
C GLY A 20 5.91 -9.44 -3.22
N SER A 21 5.99 -10.25 -4.28
CA SER A 21 7.06 -10.23 -5.30
C SER A 21 7.32 -8.89 -5.99
N ALA A 22 6.37 -7.94 -5.95
CA ALA A 22 6.57 -6.59 -6.47
C ALA A 22 7.50 -5.74 -5.60
N LEU A 23 7.71 -6.08 -4.32
CA LEU A 23 8.56 -5.32 -3.41
C LEU A 23 10.04 -5.45 -3.77
N ASP A 24 10.79 -4.37 -3.61
CA ASP A 24 12.24 -4.30 -3.81
C ASP A 24 13.03 -5.31 -2.97
N ILE A 25 12.62 -5.54 -1.72
CA ILE A 25 13.20 -6.56 -0.83
C ILE A 25 13.03 -8.00 -1.35
N PHE A 26 12.17 -8.22 -2.36
CA PHE A 26 11.96 -9.50 -3.04
C PHE A 26 12.39 -9.47 -4.52
N GLY A 27 13.15 -8.45 -4.94
CA GLY A 27 13.64 -8.31 -6.32
C GLY A 27 12.69 -7.61 -7.29
N GLY A 28 11.61 -7.00 -6.78
CA GLY A 28 10.72 -6.15 -7.56
C GLY A 28 11.17 -4.68 -7.60
N ASN A 29 10.30 -3.81 -8.14
CA ASN A 29 10.58 -2.38 -8.33
C ASN A 29 9.77 -1.46 -7.41
N LEU A 30 8.95 -2.00 -6.50
CA LEU A 30 8.17 -1.22 -5.54
C LEU A 30 8.94 -1.07 -4.22
N PRO A 31 9.33 0.14 -3.80
CA PRO A 31 10.09 0.30 -2.57
C PRO A 31 9.27 -0.10 -1.33
N TYR A 32 9.78 -1.03 -0.51
CA TYR A 32 9.11 -1.46 0.72
C TYR A 32 8.83 -0.30 1.68
N LYS A 33 9.80 0.62 1.82
CA LYS A 33 9.67 1.80 2.67
C LYS A 33 8.50 2.70 2.26
N ASP A 34 8.24 2.82 0.96
CA ASP A 34 7.14 3.63 0.47
C ASP A 34 5.80 3.00 0.86
N VAL A 35 5.69 1.67 0.75
CA VAL A 35 4.48 0.92 1.13
C VAL A 35 4.17 1.06 2.62
N VAL A 36 5.18 0.92 3.49
CA VAL A 36 5.03 1.14 4.93
C VAL A 36 4.63 2.59 5.22
N SER A 37 5.33 3.56 4.62
CA SER A 37 5.02 4.98 4.82
C SER A 37 3.60 5.33 4.37
N TRP A 38 3.13 4.71 3.29
CA TRP A 38 1.76 4.83 2.83
C TRP A 38 0.77 4.24 3.84
N HIS A 39 1.02 3.04 4.34
CA HIS A 39 0.18 2.37 5.32
C HIS A 39 0.02 3.20 6.61
N THR A 40 1.13 3.69 7.17
CA THR A 40 1.13 4.54 8.38
C THR A 40 0.30 5.82 8.19
N ARG A 41 0.33 6.43 7.01
CA ARG A 41 -0.53 7.59 6.70
C ARG A 41 -2.01 7.22 6.71
N GLN A 42 -2.38 6.02 6.25
CA GLN A 42 -3.77 5.60 6.26
C GLN A 42 -4.30 5.34 7.69
N GLU A 43 -3.48 4.77 8.59
CA GLU A 43 -3.82 4.58 10.01
C GLU A 43 -4.00 5.90 10.76
N THR A 44 -3.26 6.94 10.37
CA THR A 44 -3.38 8.26 11.00
C THR A 44 -4.64 9.02 10.57
N LEU A 45 -5.19 8.70 9.39
CA LEU A 45 -6.38 9.35 8.83
C LEU A 45 -7.71 8.74 9.32
N MET A 46 -7.65 7.60 10.01
CA MET A 46 -8.83 6.91 10.57
C MET A 46 -9.07 7.24 12.06
N VAL A 47 -8.35 8.23 12.61
CA VAL A 47 -8.47 8.73 13.99
C VAL A 47 -9.22 10.05 14.04
#